data_AF-A0A7W0X528-F1
#
_entry.id   AF-A0A7W0X528-F1
#
_cell.length_a   1.000
_cell.length_b   1.000
_cell.length_c   1.000
_cell.angle_alpha   90.00
_cell.angle_beta   90.00
_cell.angle_gamma   90.00
#
_symmetry.space_group_name_H-M   'P 1'
#
loop_
_entity.id
_entity.type
_entity.pdbx_description
1 polymer ?
#
loop_
_entity_poly.entity_id
_entity_poly.type
_entity_poly.pdbx_seq_one_letter_code
_entity_poly.pdbx_strand_id
1 'polypeptide(L)'
;MRGLHPDIKRKVRAALDRLALDPEAGKALQGDLKGLRSLRVARFRVIYRAPARQIIEIVSVGPRDRIYEETLRLVSAERKR
;
A
#
# COMPACT_ATOMS: atom_id res chain seq x y z
N MET A 1 -1.03 -13.49 -1.33
CA MET A 1 0.25 -13.29 -0.60
C MET A 1 0.73 -14.63 -0.04
N ARG A 2 1.66 -15.30 -0.72
CA ARG A 2 2.32 -16.53 -0.21
C ARG A 2 3.54 -16.09 0.63
N GLY A 3 3.85 -16.79 1.74
CA GLY A 3 5.07 -16.54 2.54
C GLY A 3 4.98 -15.49 3.67
N LEU A 4 3.83 -14.86 3.91
CA LEU A 4 3.64 -13.96 5.06
C LEU A 4 3.21 -14.74 6.31
N HIS A 5 3.80 -14.41 7.45
CA HIS A 5 3.38 -14.97 8.75
C HIS A 5 1.87 -14.75 8.98
N PRO A 6 1.13 -15.75 9.49
CA PRO A 6 -0.34 -15.68 9.63
C PRO A 6 -0.84 -14.42 10.33
N ASP A 7 -0.17 -13.96 11.38
CA ASP A 7 -0.53 -12.72 12.07
C ASP A 7 -0.42 -11.47 11.22
N ILE A 8 0.60 -11.40 10.35
CA ILE A 8 0.76 -10.26 9.46
C ILE A 8 -0.37 -10.30 8.43
N LYS A 9 -0.68 -11.48 7.88
CA LYS A 9 -1.80 -11.66 6.95
C LYS A 9 -3.13 -11.22 7.56
N ARG A 10 -3.39 -11.57 8.82
CA ARG A 10 -4.59 -11.13 9.56
C ARG A 10 -4.64 -9.61 9.70
N LYS A 11 -3.53 -8.98 10.10
CA LYS A 11 -3.45 -7.52 10.24
C LYS A 11 -3.61 -6.79 8.90
N VAL A 12 -3.02 -7.32 7.84
CA VAL A 12 -3.18 -6.77 6.48
C VAL A 12 -4.63 -6.91 6.02
N ARG A 13 -5.31 -8.03 6.28
CA ARG A 13 -6.73 -8.19 5.98
C ARG A 13 -7.60 -7.15 6.70
N ALA A 14 -7.38 -6.94 8.00
CA ALA A 14 -8.12 -5.93 8.75
C ALA A 14 -7.86 -4.50 8.24
N ALA A 15 -6.63 -4.21 7.77
CA ALA A 15 -6.34 -2.96 7.09
C ALA A 15 -7.04 -2.86 5.72
N LEU A 16 -7.17 -4.00 5.03
CA LEU A 16 -8.07 -4.32 3.91
C LEU A 16 -9.45 -3.71 4.09
N ASP A 17 -10.11 -4.26 5.10
CA ASP A 17 -11.49 -3.95 5.46
C ASP A 17 -11.63 -2.47 5.86
N ARG A 18 -10.63 -1.92 6.57
CA ARG A 18 -10.60 -0.48 6.89
C ARG A 18 -10.53 0.38 5.64
N LEU A 19 -9.70 0.03 4.65
CA LEU A 19 -9.59 0.80 3.41
C LEU A 19 -10.90 0.75 2.60
N ALA A 20 -11.62 -0.36 2.62
CA ALA A 20 -12.92 -0.47 1.98
C ALA A 20 -13.96 0.50 2.56
N LEU A 21 -13.86 0.80 3.86
CA LEU A 21 -14.75 1.75 4.56
C LEU A 21 -14.27 3.20 4.45
N ASP A 22 -12.96 3.42 4.55
CA ASP A 22 -12.32 4.73 4.51
C ASP A 22 -11.06 4.67 3.64
N PRO A 23 -11.20 4.97 2.34
CA PRO A 23 -10.06 5.00 1.41
C PRO A 23 -9.07 6.14 1.71
N GLU A 24 -9.44 7.11 2.55
CA GLU A 24 -8.60 8.24 2.92
C GLU A 24 -7.77 7.97 4.19
N ALA A 25 -7.97 6.83 4.86
CA ALA A 25 -7.30 6.44 6.11
C ALA A 25 -5.75 6.42 6.04
N GLY A 26 -5.18 6.33 4.85
CA GLY A 26 -3.73 6.37 4.63
C GLY A 26 -3.22 7.78 4.38
N LYS A 27 -1.95 8.03 4.69
CA LYS A 27 -1.31 9.32 4.42
C LYS A 27 -0.97 9.45 2.95
N ALA A 28 -1.35 10.56 2.32
CA ALA A 28 -0.88 10.90 0.98
C ALA A 28 0.65 10.99 0.95
N LEU A 29 1.27 10.35 -0.03
CA LEU A 29 2.70 10.41 -0.27
C LEU A 29 3.05 11.62 -1.14
N GLN A 30 4.30 12.05 -1.03
CA GLN A 30 4.85 13.23 -1.70
C GLN A 30 6.08 12.85 -2.54
N GLY A 31 6.61 13.80 -3.30
CA GLY A 31 7.77 13.58 -4.18
C GLY A 31 7.47 12.54 -5.26
N ASP A 32 8.40 11.63 -5.50
CA ASP A 32 8.30 10.63 -6.58
C ASP A 32 7.13 9.64 -6.41
N LEU A 33 6.60 9.51 -5.19
CA LEU A 33 5.45 8.67 -4.86
C LEU A 33 4.14 9.47 -4.75
N LYS A 34 4.12 10.74 -5.20
CA LYS A 34 2.91 11.55 -5.26
C LYS A 34 1.81 10.83 -6.05
N GLY A 35 0.59 10.87 -5.52
CA GLY A 35 -0.57 10.15 -6.07
C GLY A 35 -0.79 8.77 -5.42
N LEU A 36 0.16 8.29 -4.62
CA LEU A 36 -0.03 7.11 -3.77
C LEU A 36 -0.35 7.50 -2.33
N ARG A 37 -0.86 6.54 -1.56
CA ARG A 37 -1.14 6.66 -0.13
C ARG A 37 -0.49 5.53 0.65
N SER A 38 -0.17 5.79 1.93
CA SER A 38 0.45 4.82 2.84
C SER A 38 -0.38 4.64 4.10
N LEU A 39 -0.90 3.43 4.30
CA LEU A 39 -1.58 3.02 5.54
C LEU A 39 -0.61 2.24 6.43
N ARG A 40 -0.58 2.56 7.74
CA ARG A 40 0.22 1.82 8.72
C ARG A 40 -0.50 0.57 9.20
N VAL A 41 0.19 -0.56 9.17
CA VAL A 41 -0.30 -1.87 9.64
C VAL A 41 0.76 -2.49 10.54
N ALA A 42 0.69 -2.23 11.85
CA ALA A 42 1.73 -2.59 12.81
C ALA A 42 3.13 -2.06 12.38
N ARG A 43 4.05 -2.97 12.02
CA ARG A 43 5.41 -2.68 11.52
C ARG A 43 5.52 -2.58 9.99
N PHE A 44 4.41 -2.82 9.29
CA PHE A 44 4.32 -2.79 7.83
C PHE A 44 3.56 -1.55 7.35
N ARG A 45 3.70 -1.26 6.06
CA ARG A 45 2.87 -0.29 5.33
C ARG A 45 2.17 -0.99 4.18
N VAL A 46 0.94 -0.57 3.92
CA VAL A 46 0.20 -0.86 2.68
C VAL A 46 0.26 0.40 1.84
N ILE A 47 0.84 0.29 0.65
CA ILE A 47 0.87 1.36 -0.35
C ILE A 47 -0.23 1.09 -1.36
N TYR A 48 -1.05 2.10 -1.61
CA TYR A 48 -2.22 1.97 -2.48
C TYR A 48 -2.50 3.26 -3.24
N ARG A 49 -3.25 3.15 -4.33
CA ARG A 49 -3.79 4.30 -5.07
C ARG A 49 -5.15 4.68 -4.50
N ALA A 50 -5.42 5.98 -4.40
CA ALA A 50 -6.74 6.47 -4.02
C ALA A 50 -7.80 5.88 -4.97
N PRO A 51 -9.03 5.64 -4.49
CA PRO A 51 -10.01 4.87 -5.24
C PRO A 51 -10.36 5.56 -6.55
N ALA A 52 -10.17 4.84 -7.66
CA ALA A 52 -10.72 5.20 -8.95
C ALA A 52 -11.94 4.32 -9.18
N ARG A 53 -13.14 4.92 -9.36
CA ARG A 53 -14.39 4.17 -9.58
C ARG A 53 -14.64 3.08 -8.52
N GLN A 54 -14.41 3.43 -7.24
CA GLN A 54 -14.57 2.55 -6.07
C GLN A 54 -13.58 1.38 -5.95
N ILE A 55 -12.55 1.32 -6.81
CA ILE A 55 -11.51 0.29 -6.73
C ILE A 55 -10.27 0.87 -6.06
N ILE A 56 -9.85 0.24 -4.96
CA ILE A 56 -8.57 0.53 -4.29
C ILE A 56 -7.52 -0.42 -4.82
N GLU A 57 -6.53 0.12 -5.52
CA GLU A 57 -5.42 -0.68 -6.03
C GLU A 57 -4.28 -0.74 -5.01
N ILE A 58 -3.93 -1.95 -4.59
CA ILE A 58 -2.79 -2.17 -3.70
C ILE A 58 -1.52 -2.32 -4.53
N VAL A 59 -0.60 -1.38 -4.38
CA VAL A 59 0.67 -1.35 -5.11
C VAL A 59 1.71 -2.25 -4.44
N SER A 60 1.85 -2.15 -3.11
CA SER A 60 2.81 -2.96 -2.36
C SER A 60 2.49 -3.04 -0.87
N VAL A 61 2.96 -4.10 -0.21
CA VAL A 61 2.86 -4.29 1.25
C VAL A 61 4.19 -4.78 1.78
N GLY A 62 4.78 -4.04 2.73
CA GLY A 62 6.13 -4.35 3.21
C GLY A 62 6.57 -3.53 4.42
N PRO A 63 7.77 -3.84 4.97
CA PRO A 63 8.31 -3.14 6.13
C PRO A 63 8.68 -1.70 5.78
N ARG A 64 8.60 -0.78 6.77
CA ARG A 64 8.71 0.67 6.55
C ARG A 64 10.03 1.11 5.90
N ASP A 65 11.12 0.42 6.21
CA ASP A 65 12.48 0.71 5.75
C ASP A 65 12.66 0.48 4.24
N ARG A 66 11.99 -0.52 3.67
CA ARG A 66 12.19 -0.92 2.26
C ARG A 66 11.03 -0.59 1.34
N ILE A 67 9.82 -0.49 1.89
CA ILE A 67 8.58 -0.41 1.09
C ILE A 67 8.55 0.79 0.13
N TYR A 68 9.15 1.92 0.50
CA TYR A 68 9.13 3.12 -0.35
C TYR A 68 10.02 2.97 -1.57
N GLU A 69 11.24 2.46 -1.39
CA GLU A 69 12.15 2.19 -2.51
C GLU A 69 11.61 1.09 -3.42
N GLU A 70 11.08 0.01 -2.84
CA GLU A 70 10.46 -1.08 -3.60
C GLU A 70 9.27 -0.57 -4.42
N THR A 71 8.40 0.23 -3.82
CA THR A 71 7.27 0.87 -4.51
C THR A 71 7.75 1.76 -5.64
N LEU A 72 8.79 2.57 -5.42
CA LEU A 72 9.34 3.46 -6.44
C LEU A 72 9.84 2.66 -7.66
N ARG A 73 10.53 1.54 -7.43
CA ARG A 73 11.00 0.65 -8.50
C ARG A 73 9.83 0.04 -9.29
N LEU A 74 8.77 -0.41 -8.59
CA LEU A 74 7.58 -0.98 -9.23
C LEU A 74 6.86 0.04 -10.13
N VAL A 75 6.59 1.24 -9.61
CA VAL A 75 5.88 2.30 -10.36
C VAL A 75 6.73 2.83 -11.52
N SER A 76 8.05 2.90 -11.35
CA SER A 76 8.96 3.30 -12.43
C SER A 76 9.00 2.28 -13.56
N ALA A 77 8.88 0.99 -13.25
CA ALA A 77 8.81 -0.08 -14.27
C ALA A 77 7.47 -0.07 -15.02
N GLU A 78 6.37 0.25 -14.33
CA GLU A 78 5.03 0.39 -14.93
C GLU A 78 4.98 1.52 -15.95
N ARG A 79 5.57 2.69 -15.65
CA ARG A 79 5.61 3.86 -16.54
C ARG A 79 6.42 3.66 -17.83
N LYS A 80 7.29 2.65 -17.89
CA LYS A 80 8.13 2.34 -19.06
C LYS A 80 7.48 1.37 -20.04
N ARG A 81 6.30 0.85 -19.71
CA ARG A 81 5.48 0.01 -20.59
C ARG A 81 4.44 0.85 -21.30
#